data_AF-A0A178ETC1-F1
#
_entry.id   AF-A0A178ETC1-F1
#
_cell.length_a   1.000
_cell.length_b   1.000
_cell.length_c   1.000
_cell.angle_alpha   90.00
_cell.angle_beta   90.00
_cell.angle_gamma   90.00
#
_symmetry.space_group_name_H-M   'P 1'
#
loop_
_entity.id
_entity.type
_entity.pdbx_description
1 polymer ?
#
loop_
_entity_poly.entity_id
_entity_poly.type
_entity_poly.pdbx_seq_one_letter_code
_entity_poly.pdbx_strand_id
1 'polypeptide(L)'
;MDRTDKTRLALPLALGTTSVLMATPTASLTPLRFANGSASYTSPTGEKILASVNGPGEVSRRDVQNPEEATLEVLVKPGVGVSGPGERYVEGILRGLLGRVILMRDKNMARKGVVVTLVVVENRIVDGKVDVRGGSYLSILPSLLHAALLGLLSAGIPMAMTYTSCLIAISPSGDLLANPSTEQIKTSTSLHVLAFTSKGNLLLNESQGCFNLKQWDDVHDLAATLCYASSSSQGDGDVAMDGKAGNTLKDFIRGTVEDKVREEFAWKLTAA
;
A
#
# COMPACT_ATOMS: atom_id res chain seq x y z
N MET A 1 -22.89 58.80 17.39
CA MET A 1 -21.75 59.31 16.62
C MET A 1 -20.49 58.95 17.38
N ASP A 2 -19.67 58.00 16.94
CA ASP A 2 -18.87 57.91 15.71
C ASP A 2 -17.39 58.17 16.04
N ARG A 3 -16.58 57.17 15.70
CA ARG A 3 -15.19 57.21 15.20
C ARG A 3 -13.96 57.52 16.10
N THR A 4 -13.11 56.48 16.15
CA THR A 4 -11.64 56.41 15.85
C THR A 4 -10.64 56.99 16.86
N ASP A 5 -9.43 56.44 17.10
CA ASP A 5 -8.54 55.66 16.23
C ASP A 5 -7.50 54.80 17.00
N LYS A 6 -7.08 53.72 16.33
CA LYS A 6 -5.86 52.86 16.37
C LYS A 6 -4.82 52.93 17.51
N THR A 7 -4.43 51.72 17.94
CA THR A 7 -3.03 51.23 17.81
C THR A 7 -3.00 49.73 17.53
N ARG A 8 -2.26 49.35 16.48
CA ARG A 8 -1.99 47.99 15.98
C ARG A 8 -0.84 47.32 16.76
N LEU A 9 -0.73 45.99 16.59
CA LEU A 9 0.40 45.04 16.78
C LEU A 9 0.03 43.96 17.81
N ALA A 10 0.00 42.66 17.53
CA ALA A 10 0.40 41.87 16.39
C ALA A 10 -0.43 40.56 16.39
N LEU A 11 -0.95 40.14 15.24
CA LEU A 11 -1.41 38.76 15.04
C LEU A 11 -0.19 37.87 14.83
N PRO A 12 -0.03 36.75 15.55
CA PRO A 12 0.77 35.66 15.04
C PRO A 12 -0.04 34.97 13.94
N LEU A 13 0.56 34.86 12.74
CA LEU A 13 0.14 33.94 11.71
C LEU A 13 0.16 32.51 12.29
N ALA A 14 -1.01 31.98 12.60
CA ALA A 14 -1.16 30.54 12.82
C ALA A 14 -1.07 29.86 11.45
N LEU A 15 0.12 29.39 11.10
CA LEU A 15 0.32 28.37 10.09
C LEU A 15 -0.53 27.16 10.55
N GLY A 16 -1.69 26.99 9.93
CA GLY A 16 -2.55 25.84 10.16
C GLY A 16 -1.88 24.58 9.62
N THR A 17 -1.00 23.98 10.41
CA THR A 17 -0.65 22.57 10.25
C THR A 17 -1.89 21.75 10.58
N THR A 18 -2.72 21.48 9.57
CA THR A 18 -3.70 20.39 9.62
C THR A 18 -2.93 19.09 9.69
N SER A 19 -2.51 18.74 10.90
CA SER A 19 -2.12 17.39 11.29
C SER A 19 -3.32 16.49 11.03
N VAL A 20 -3.41 15.94 9.82
CA VAL A 20 -4.30 14.83 9.51
C VAL A 20 -3.95 13.74 10.52
N LEU A 21 -4.88 13.43 11.42
CA LEU A 21 -4.82 12.28 12.31
C LEU A 21 -4.52 11.06 11.41
N MET A 22 -3.27 10.60 11.42
CA MET A 22 -2.92 9.32 10.80
C MET A 22 -3.71 8.25 11.54
N ALA A 23 -4.84 7.83 11.00
CA ALA A 23 -5.40 6.54 11.36
C ALA A 23 -4.29 5.52 11.05
N THR A 24 -3.80 4.86 12.07
CA THR A 24 -2.72 3.89 11.91
C THR A 24 -3.25 2.73 11.06
N PRO A 25 -2.58 2.34 9.97
CA PRO A 25 -2.94 1.11 9.29
C PRO A 25 -2.87 -0.05 10.30
N THR A 26 -3.77 -1.02 10.19
CA THR A 26 -3.75 -2.21 11.04
C THR A 26 -3.57 -3.42 10.14
N ALA A 27 -2.55 -4.22 10.42
CA ALA A 27 -2.26 -5.43 9.66
C ALA A 27 -2.17 -6.62 10.62
N SER A 28 -2.74 -7.75 10.23
CA SER A 28 -2.57 -9.02 10.92
C SER A 28 -2.11 -10.10 9.95
N LEU A 29 -1.14 -10.88 10.37
CA LEU A 29 -0.56 -11.97 9.57
C LEU A 29 -1.15 -13.31 10.01
N THR A 30 -1.27 -14.27 9.10
CA THR A 30 -1.85 -15.62 9.31
C THR A 30 -3.30 -15.67 9.87
N PRO A 31 -4.28 -14.89 9.37
CA PRO A 31 -5.68 -15.08 9.75
C PRO A 31 -6.28 -16.41 9.27
N LEU A 32 -5.76 -17.00 8.19
CA LEU A 32 -6.27 -18.24 7.60
C LEU A 32 -5.37 -19.44 7.95
N ARG A 33 -6.00 -20.55 8.36
CA ARG A 33 -5.27 -21.78 8.76
C ARG A 33 -4.81 -22.67 7.60
N PHE A 34 -5.48 -22.58 6.45
CA PHE A 34 -5.25 -23.49 5.33
C PHE A 34 -4.39 -22.90 4.20
N ALA A 35 -4.21 -21.57 4.19
CA ALA A 35 -3.35 -20.92 3.22
C ALA A 35 -1.88 -21.02 3.67
N ASN A 36 -0.94 -21.13 2.73
CA ASN A 36 0.49 -21.14 3.06
C ASN A 36 0.93 -19.80 3.68
N GLY A 37 0.37 -18.70 3.18
CA GLY A 37 0.48 -17.39 3.83
C GLY A 37 -0.86 -16.66 3.74
N SER A 38 -1.17 -15.87 4.75
CA SER A 38 -2.33 -15.00 4.70
C SER A 38 -2.06 -13.71 5.45
N ALA A 39 -2.75 -12.66 5.04
CA ALA A 39 -2.68 -11.36 5.71
C ALA A 39 -4.04 -10.67 5.63
N SER A 40 -4.43 -9.99 6.70
CA SER A 40 -5.51 -9.01 6.67
C SER A 40 -4.88 -7.63 6.79
N TYR A 41 -5.20 -6.75 5.85
CA TYR A 41 -4.79 -5.35 5.89
C TYR A 41 -6.03 -4.47 6.00
N THR A 42 -6.05 -3.62 7.00
CA THR A 42 -7.05 -2.58 7.19
C THR A 42 -6.38 -1.23 6.96
N SER A 43 -6.81 -0.54 5.91
CA SER A 43 -6.27 0.77 5.55
C SER A 43 -6.71 1.84 6.56
N PRO A 44 -5.97 2.95 6.67
CA PRO A 44 -6.40 4.14 7.43
C PRO A 44 -7.76 4.69 6.98
N THR A 45 -8.12 4.45 5.72
CA THR A 45 -9.38 4.89 5.10
C THR A 45 -10.56 3.97 5.44
N GLY A 46 -10.32 2.84 6.13
CA GLY A 46 -11.33 1.89 6.59
C GLY A 46 -11.63 0.75 5.62
N GLU A 47 -10.78 0.53 4.61
CA GLU A 47 -10.91 -0.60 3.69
C GLU A 47 -10.26 -1.84 4.32
N LYS A 48 -10.93 -2.99 4.26
CA LYS A 48 -10.41 -4.24 4.79
C LYS A 48 -10.23 -5.25 3.67
N ILE A 49 -8.99 -5.71 3.51
CA ILE A 49 -8.59 -6.64 2.46
C ILE A 49 -7.94 -7.86 3.08
N LEU A 50 -8.36 -9.03 2.63
CA LEU A 50 -7.78 -10.31 3.01
C LEU A 50 -6.98 -10.86 1.84
N ALA A 51 -5.68 -11.04 2.04
CA ALA A 51 -4.80 -11.74 1.12
C ALA A 51 -4.61 -13.19 1.58
N SER A 52 -4.73 -14.10 0.62
CA SER A 52 -4.40 -15.51 0.76
C SER A 52 -3.41 -15.87 -0.33
N VAL A 53 -2.29 -16.45 0.06
CA VAL A 53 -1.22 -16.84 -0.84
C VAL A 53 -1.01 -18.34 -0.70
N ASN A 54 -1.16 -19.02 -1.83
CA ASN A 54 -0.90 -20.44 -1.94
C ASN A 54 0.28 -20.63 -2.87
N GLY A 55 1.34 -21.23 -2.35
CA GLY A 55 2.56 -21.42 -3.10
C GLY A 55 3.73 -21.82 -2.19
N PRO A 56 4.78 -22.43 -2.75
CA PRO A 56 4.92 -22.80 -4.15
C PRO A 56 4.35 -24.20 -4.45
N GLY A 57 3.30 -24.27 -5.27
CA GLY A 57 2.55 -25.48 -5.58
C GLY A 57 2.71 -25.96 -7.02
N GLU A 58 2.07 -27.07 -7.35
CA GLU A 58 1.98 -27.53 -8.75
C GLU A 58 0.98 -26.67 -9.53
N VAL A 59 1.36 -26.28 -10.74
CA VAL A 59 0.51 -25.46 -11.62
C VAL A 59 -0.61 -26.35 -12.14
N SER A 60 -1.87 -26.00 -11.88
CA SER A 60 -3.03 -26.80 -12.31
C SER A 60 -3.17 -26.88 -13.85
N ARG A 61 -2.58 -25.94 -14.58
CA ARG A 61 -2.64 -25.82 -16.04
C ARG A 61 -1.26 -26.03 -16.66
N ARG A 62 -1.09 -27.15 -17.37
CA ARG A 62 0.17 -27.53 -18.04
C ARG A 62 0.54 -26.59 -19.18
N ASP A 63 -0.44 -25.94 -19.79
CA ASP A 63 -0.29 -24.96 -20.88
C ASP A 63 0.31 -23.63 -20.42
N VAL A 64 0.11 -23.26 -19.15
CA VAL A 64 0.64 -22.02 -18.57
C VAL A 64 1.99 -22.26 -17.88
N GLN A 65 2.37 -23.52 -17.67
CA GLN A 65 3.57 -23.90 -16.94
C GLN A 65 4.83 -23.59 -17.76
N ASN A 66 5.60 -22.62 -17.28
CA ASN A 66 6.91 -22.33 -17.84
C ASN A 66 7.99 -23.24 -17.23
N PRO A 67 8.89 -23.81 -18.04
CA PRO A 67 9.97 -24.67 -17.55
C PRO A 67 11.03 -23.89 -16.76
N GLU A 68 11.26 -22.62 -17.14
CA GLU A 68 12.33 -21.77 -16.61
C GLU A 68 11.86 -20.79 -15.52
N GLU A 69 10.56 -20.53 -15.43
CA GLU A 69 9.98 -19.52 -14.54
C GLU A 69 8.77 -20.08 -13.80
N ALA A 70 8.52 -19.58 -12.59
CA ALA A 70 7.23 -19.82 -11.94
C ALA A 70 6.08 -19.16 -12.70
N THR A 71 4.88 -19.66 -12.45
CA THR A 71 3.64 -19.03 -12.90
C THR A 71 3.02 -18.26 -11.75
N LEU A 72 2.76 -16.96 -11.96
CA LEU A 72 2.03 -16.13 -11.00
C LEU A 72 0.59 -15.94 -11.45
N GLU A 73 -0.35 -16.45 -10.65
CA GLU A 73 -1.77 -16.19 -10.82
C GLU A 73 -2.24 -15.23 -9.71
N VAL A 74 -2.87 -14.13 -10.12
CA VAL A 74 -3.47 -13.14 -9.21
C VAL A 74 -4.96 -13.11 -9.48
N LEU A 75 -5.75 -13.28 -8.42
CA LEU A 75 -7.21 -13.27 -8.45
C LEU A 75 -7.73 -12.25 -7.44
N VAL A 76 -8.54 -11.31 -7.90
CA VAL A 76 -9.21 -10.31 -7.07
C VAL A 76 -10.70 -10.64 -7.01
N LYS A 77 -11.17 -10.95 -5.79
CA LYS A 77 -12.57 -11.23 -5.50
C LYS A 77 -13.20 -10.03 -4.80
N PRO A 78 -14.28 -9.45 -5.36
CA PRO A 78 -15.07 -8.48 -4.62
C PRO A 78 -15.82 -9.18 -3.48
N GLY A 79 -16.12 -8.45 -2.42
CA GLY A 79 -16.97 -8.92 -1.32
C GLY A 79 -18.43 -9.08 -1.71
N VAL A 80 -18.88 -8.34 -2.75
CA VAL A 80 -20.25 -8.40 -3.26
C VAL A 80 -20.27 -8.66 -4.77
N GLY A 81 -20.88 -9.79 -5.16
CA GLY A 81 -21.10 -10.15 -6.56
C GLY A 81 -19.95 -10.93 -7.20
N VAL A 82 -19.92 -10.95 -8.53
CA VAL A 82 -18.89 -11.64 -9.33
C VAL A 82 -17.83 -10.65 -9.80
N SER A 83 -16.58 -11.12 -9.94
CA SER A 83 -15.47 -10.31 -10.47
C SER A 83 -15.81 -9.76 -11.86
N GLY A 84 -15.81 -8.43 -11.99
CA GLY A 84 -16.07 -7.72 -13.23
C GLY A 84 -14.79 -7.38 -14.01
N PRO A 85 -14.92 -6.56 -15.06
CA PRO A 85 -13.77 -6.10 -15.85
C PRO A 85 -12.79 -5.23 -15.06
N GLY A 86 -13.27 -4.42 -14.10
CA GLY A 86 -12.42 -3.57 -13.26
C GLY A 86 -11.50 -4.40 -12.37
N GLU A 87 -12.03 -5.45 -11.74
CA GLU A 87 -11.25 -6.41 -10.97
C GLU A 87 -10.19 -7.10 -11.83
N ARG A 88 -10.56 -7.57 -13.03
CA ARG A 88 -9.60 -8.19 -13.98
C ARG A 88 -8.50 -7.24 -14.44
N TYR A 89 -8.82 -5.95 -14.58
CA TYR A 89 -7.83 -4.94 -14.92
C TYR A 89 -6.82 -4.75 -13.77
N VAL A 90 -7.32 -4.64 -12.53
CA VAL A 90 -6.48 -4.55 -11.33
C VAL A 90 -5.64 -5.82 -11.13
N GLU A 91 -6.19 -7.01 -11.39
CA GLU A 91 -5.43 -8.27 -11.42
C GLU A 91 -4.24 -8.21 -12.39
N GLY A 92 -4.43 -7.59 -13.56
CA GLY A 92 -3.36 -7.38 -14.55
C GLY A 92 -2.24 -6.51 -14.01
N ILE A 93 -2.57 -5.38 -13.39
CA ILE A 93 -1.61 -4.46 -12.76
C ILE A 93 -0.85 -5.17 -11.64
N LEU A 94 -1.56 -5.85 -10.75
CA LEU A 94 -0.97 -6.58 -9.63
C LEU A 94 -0.05 -7.70 -10.12
N ARG A 95 -0.46 -8.46 -11.14
CA ARG A 95 0.39 -9.50 -11.75
C ARG A 95 1.67 -8.92 -12.32
N GLY A 96 1.58 -7.77 -12.99
CA GLY A 96 2.75 -7.06 -13.54
C GLY A 96 3.72 -6.57 -12.47
N LEU A 97 3.21 -6.01 -11.37
CA LEU A 97 4.05 -5.54 -10.26
C LEU A 97 4.66 -6.72 -9.48
N LEU A 98 3.84 -7.68 -9.06
CA LEU A 98 4.28 -8.82 -8.26
C LEU A 98 5.25 -9.72 -9.02
N GLY A 99 5.07 -9.88 -10.35
CA GLY A 99 6.00 -10.63 -11.19
C GLY A 99 7.41 -10.02 -11.26
N ARG A 100 7.55 -8.70 -11.04
CA ARG A 100 8.87 -8.03 -10.94
C ARG A 100 9.48 -8.12 -9.55
N VAL A 101 8.64 -8.29 -8.53
CA VAL A 101 9.04 -8.31 -7.11
C VAL A 101 9.46 -9.72 -6.68
N ILE A 102 8.72 -10.73 -7.12
CA ILE A 102 8.99 -12.14 -6.80
C ILE A 102 10.13 -12.66 -7.67
N LEU A 103 11.03 -13.46 -7.08
CA LEU A 103 12.12 -14.11 -7.79
C LEU A 103 11.61 -15.35 -8.55
N MET A 104 10.87 -15.10 -9.64
CA MET A 104 10.21 -16.16 -10.43
C MET A 104 11.19 -17.13 -11.11
N ARG A 105 12.44 -16.70 -11.34
CA ARG A 105 13.52 -17.47 -11.98
C ARG A 105 14.41 -18.25 -11.02
N ASP A 106 14.08 -18.27 -9.73
CA ASP A 106 14.87 -19.03 -8.77
C ASP A 106 14.73 -20.55 -9.01
N LYS A 107 15.80 -21.31 -8.78
CA LYS A 107 15.84 -22.77 -9.02
C LYS A 107 14.78 -23.51 -8.22
N ASN A 108 14.46 -23.00 -7.02
CA ASN A 108 13.46 -23.58 -6.13
C ASN A 108 12.02 -23.30 -6.57
N MET A 109 11.84 -22.44 -7.57
CA MET A 109 10.57 -21.90 -8.02
C MET A 109 10.25 -22.23 -9.48
N ALA A 110 11.22 -22.73 -10.25
CA ALA A 110 11.02 -23.23 -11.61
C ALA A 110 9.92 -24.30 -11.66
N ARG A 111 9.02 -24.20 -12.64
CA ARG A 111 7.84 -25.08 -12.85
C ARG A 111 6.78 -25.05 -11.75
N LYS A 112 6.91 -24.17 -10.75
CA LYS A 112 5.92 -24.05 -9.66
C LYS A 112 4.98 -22.88 -9.91
N GLY A 113 3.81 -22.95 -9.27
CA GLY A 113 2.79 -21.91 -9.29
C GLY A 113 2.67 -21.21 -7.95
N VAL A 114 2.50 -19.90 -8.00
CA VAL A 114 2.07 -19.08 -6.88
C VAL A 114 0.72 -18.47 -7.23
N VAL A 115 -0.28 -18.75 -6.40
CA VAL A 115 -1.63 -18.20 -6.54
C VAL A 115 -1.87 -17.23 -5.40
N VAL A 116 -2.02 -15.95 -5.76
CA VAL A 116 -2.36 -14.87 -4.85
C VAL A 116 -3.85 -14.54 -5.02
N THR A 117 -4.64 -14.84 -4.00
CA THR A 117 -6.06 -14.48 -3.95
C THR A 117 -6.27 -13.32 -3.00
N LEU A 118 -6.83 -12.23 -3.50
CA LEU A 118 -7.18 -11.03 -2.73
C LEU A 118 -8.69 -10.94 -2.64
N VAL A 119 -9.22 -10.87 -1.43
CA VAL A 119 -10.66 -10.72 -1.16
C VAL A 119 -10.87 -9.37 -0.51
N VAL A 120 -11.69 -8.53 -1.13
CA VAL A 120 -12.12 -7.25 -0.55
C VAL A 120 -13.27 -7.54 0.40
N VAL A 121 -13.03 -7.44 1.71
CA VAL A 121 -14.02 -7.77 2.74
C VAL A 121 -14.93 -6.57 2.97
N GLU A 122 -14.35 -5.39 3.15
CA GLU A 122 -15.08 -4.15 3.33
C GLU A 122 -14.43 -3.07 2.45
N ASN A 123 -15.27 -2.41 1.64
CA ASN A 123 -14.88 -1.20 0.93
C ASN A 123 -15.93 -0.12 1.26
N ARG A 124 -15.49 0.96 1.91
CA ARG A 124 -16.36 2.08 2.31
C ARG A 124 -16.79 2.94 1.12
N ILE A 125 -16.09 2.85 -0.01
CA ILE A 125 -16.35 3.64 -1.22
C ILE A 125 -17.46 3.02 -2.07
N VAL A 126 -17.47 1.69 -2.17
CA VAL A 126 -18.46 0.92 -2.93
C VAL A 126 -18.68 -0.39 -2.17
N ASP A 127 -19.88 -0.63 -1.63
CA ASP A 127 -20.27 -1.80 -0.82
C ASP A 127 -19.62 -3.12 -1.30
N GLY A 128 -18.40 -3.40 -0.83
CA GLY A 128 -17.60 -4.59 -1.18
C GLY A 128 -17.17 -4.75 -2.65
N LYS A 129 -17.29 -3.75 -3.54
CA LYS A 129 -16.78 -3.85 -4.93
C LYS A 129 -15.46 -3.11 -5.11
N VAL A 130 -14.63 -3.58 -6.04
CA VAL A 130 -13.37 -2.89 -6.40
C VAL A 130 -13.68 -1.69 -7.30
N ASP A 131 -14.73 -1.78 -8.11
CA ASP A 131 -15.17 -0.70 -8.98
C ASP A 131 -16.70 -0.66 -9.18
N VAL A 132 -17.27 0.54 -9.29
CA VAL A 132 -18.56 0.75 -9.98
C VAL A 132 -18.24 0.89 -11.46
N ARG A 133 -19.09 0.47 -12.41
CA ARG A 133 -18.79 0.68 -13.84
C ARG A 133 -18.37 2.15 -14.12
N GLY A 134 -17.07 2.39 -14.34
CA GLY A 134 -16.49 3.72 -14.57
C GLY A 134 -16.01 4.47 -13.31
N GLY A 135 -15.83 3.81 -12.17
CA GLY A 135 -15.27 4.40 -10.95
C GLY A 135 -13.74 4.28 -10.89
N SER A 136 -13.16 4.86 -9.83
CA SER A 136 -11.70 4.89 -9.63
C SER A 136 -11.23 3.75 -8.73
N TYR A 137 -10.69 2.69 -9.34
CA TYR A 137 -10.01 1.58 -8.65
C TYR A 137 -8.71 2.00 -7.94
N LEU A 138 -8.24 3.23 -8.16
CA LEU A 138 -7.01 3.77 -7.56
C LEU A 138 -7.07 3.85 -6.04
N SER A 139 -8.26 4.04 -5.48
CA SER A 139 -8.45 4.17 -4.03
C SER A 139 -8.04 2.90 -3.28
N ILE A 140 -8.43 1.74 -3.81
CA ILE A 140 -8.21 0.43 -3.20
C ILE A 140 -6.89 -0.24 -3.62
N LEU A 141 -6.27 0.25 -4.70
CA LEU A 141 -5.04 -0.31 -5.25
C LEU A 141 -3.87 -0.34 -4.24
N PRO A 142 -3.56 0.73 -3.49
CA PRO A 142 -2.52 0.68 -2.46
C PRO A 142 -2.79 -0.37 -1.39
N SER A 143 -4.05 -0.47 -0.94
CA SER A 143 -4.47 -1.43 0.08
C SER A 143 -4.30 -2.88 -0.42
N LEU A 144 -4.67 -3.14 -1.69
CA LEU A 144 -4.47 -4.45 -2.32
C LEU A 144 -2.98 -4.80 -2.43
N LEU A 145 -2.16 -3.83 -2.81
CA LEU A 145 -0.72 -3.96 -2.93
C LEU A 145 -0.06 -4.30 -1.59
N HIS A 146 -0.41 -3.59 -0.51
CA HIS A 146 0.12 -3.88 0.83
C HIS A 146 -0.36 -5.24 1.36
N ALA A 147 -1.63 -5.58 1.16
CA ALA A 147 -2.17 -6.87 1.57
C ALA A 147 -1.45 -8.04 0.86
N ALA A 148 -1.22 -7.90 -0.46
CA ALA A 148 -0.49 -8.90 -1.24
C ALA A 148 0.95 -9.08 -0.74
N LEU A 149 1.65 -7.98 -0.44
CA LEU A 149 3.02 -8.04 0.08
C LEU A 149 3.09 -8.76 1.43
N LEU A 150 2.20 -8.42 2.36
CA LEU A 150 2.12 -9.07 3.67
C LEU A 150 1.78 -10.56 3.55
N GLY A 151 0.89 -10.92 2.62
CA GLY A 151 0.57 -12.31 2.32
C GLY A 151 1.76 -13.09 1.76
N LEU A 152 2.53 -12.49 0.85
CA LEU A 152 3.75 -13.08 0.28
C LEU A 152 4.85 -13.26 1.32
N LEU A 153 5.03 -12.28 2.22
CA LEU A 153 5.95 -12.35 3.35
C LEU A 153 5.56 -13.47 4.31
N SER A 154 4.26 -13.58 4.64
CA SER A 154 3.74 -14.68 5.47
C SER A 154 3.90 -16.06 4.82
N ALA A 155 3.82 -16.15 3.49
CA ALA A 155 4.03 -17.41 2.77
C ALA A 155 5.51 -17.79 2.63
N GLY A 156 6.45 -16.90 2.99
CA GLY A 156 7.88 -17.13 2.84
C GLY A 156 8.34 -17.25 1.38
N ILE A 157 7.65 -16.61 0.44
CA ILE A 157 8.01 -16.65 -0.98
C ILE A 157 9.25 -15.78 -1.21
N PRO A 158 10.25 -16.27 -1.99
CA PRO A 158 11.45 -15.50 -2.27
C PRO A 158 11.13 -14.25 -3.09
N MET A 159 11.41 -13.08 -2.52
CA MET A 159 11.22 -11.76 -3.15
C MET A 159 12.56 -11.04 -3.24
N ALA A 160 12.78 -10.34 -4.35
CA ALA A 160 13.99 -9.55 -4.57
C ALA A 160 14.01 -8.27 -3.72
N MET A 161 12.83 -7.73 -3.43
CA MET A 161 12.63 -6.47 -2.73
C MET A 161 11.24 -6.42 -2.11
N THR A 162 11.05 -5.55 -1.13
CA THR A 162 9.72 -5.15 -0.65
C THR A 162 9.31 -3.84 -1.29
N TYR A 163 8.03 -3.49 -1.21
CA TYR A 163 7.52 -2.24 -1.75
C TYR A 163 6.49 -1.61 -0.82
N THR A 164 6.27 -0.31 -0.99
CA THR A 164 5.21 0.45 -0.33
C THR A 164 4.49 1.27 -1.38
N SER A 165 3.17 1.24 -1.35
CA SER A 165 2.30 2.11 -2.16
C SER A 165 1.69 3.24 -1.34
N CYS A 166 1.39 4.35 -1.99
CA CYS A 166 0.62 5.45 -1.42
C CYS A 166 -0.37 6.00 -2.44
N LEU A 167 -1.47 6.58 -1.93
CA LEU A 167 -2.45 7.31 -2.73
C LEU A 167 -2.32 8.79 -2.43
N ILE A 168 -2.23 9.60 -3.49
CA ILE A 168 -2.20 11.06 -3.40
C ILE A 168 -3.29 11.62 -4.28
N ALA A 169 -4.09 12.52 -3.74
CA ALA A 169 -5.07 13.31 -4.48
C ALA A 169 -4.58 14.74 -4.65
N ILE A 170 -4.92 15.34 -5.79
CA ILE A 170 -4.79 16.77 -6.02
C ILE A 170 -6.17 17.42 -5.89
N SER A 171 -6.27 18.35 -4.94
CA SER A 171 -7.46 19.18 -4.76
C SER A 171 -7.62 20.17 -5.93
N PRO A 172 -8.84 20.63 -6.26
CA PRO A 172 -9.04 21.72 -7.23
C PRO A 172 -8.27 23.00 -6.87
N SER A 173 -7.92 23.21 -5.59
CA SER A 173 -7.06 24.31 -5.12
C SER A 173 -5.58 24.13 -5.48
N GLY A 174 -5.18 22.96 -5.97
CA GLY A 174 -3.78 22.60 -6.23
C GLY A 174 -3.05 22.00 -5.04
N ASP A 175 -3.72 21.85 -3.89
CA ASP A 175 -3.11 21.26 -2.70
C ASP A 175 -2.99 19.73 -2.83
N LEU A 176 -1.85 19.20 -2.38
CA LEU A 176 -1.56 17.77 -2.36
C LEU A 176 -2.05 17.14 -1.07
N LEU A 177 -2.83 16.08 -1.19
CA LEU A 177 -3.36 15.34 -0.05
C LEU A 177 -2.94 13.88 -0.11
N ALA A 178 -2.15 13.47 0.88
CA ALA A 178 -1.78 12.08 1.10
C ALA A 178 -2.91 11.31 1.78
N ASN A 179 -3.19 10.09 1.29
CA ASN A 179 -4.25 9.20 1.80
C ASN A 179 -5.62 9.90 1.91
N PRO A 180 -6.17 10.39 0.78
CA PRO A 180 -7.45 11.10 0.77
C PRO A 180 -8.60 10.22 1.28
N SER A 181 -9.52 10.83 2.03
CA SER A 181 -10.79 10.18 2.40
C SER A 181 -11.74 10.04 1.20
N THR A 182 -12.76 9.19 1.32
CA THR A 182 -13.77 8.95 0.27
C THR A 182 -14.43 10.23 -0.26
N GLU A 183 -14.62 11.23 0.59
CA GLU A 183 -15.20 12.52 0.21
C GLU A 183 -14.22 13.35 -0.61
N GLN A 184 -12.95 13.35 -0.23
CA GLN A 184 -11.87 14.05 -0.92
C GLN A 184 -11.53 13.42 -2.26
N ILE A 185 -11.69 12.10 -2.40
CA ILE A 185 -11.54 11.40 -3.69
C ILE A 185 -12.57 11.91 -4.70
N LYS A 186 -13.83 12.11 -4.28
CA LYS A 186 -14.91 12.59 -5.16
C LYS A 186 -14.75 14.05 -5.59
N THR A 187 -14.11 14.87 -4.75
CA THR A 187 -13.87 16.30 -5.03
C THR A 187 -12.52 16.57 -5.69
N SER A 188 -11.65 15.57 -5.78
CA SER A 188 -10.31 15.70 -6.38
C SER A 188 -10.34 15.87 -7.89
N THR A 189 -9.35 16.61 -8.41
CA THR A 189 -9.17 16.82 -9.86
C THR A 189 -8.32 15.71 -10.49
N SER A 190 -7.35 15.19 -9.74
CA SER A 190 -6.57 14.03 -10.13
C SER A 190 -6.21 13.15 -8.94
N LEU A 191 -6.02 11.86 -9.23
CA LEU A 191 -5.67 10.80 -8.29
C LEU A 191 -4.44 10.08 -8.81
N HIS A 192 -3.47 9.88 -7.93
CA HIS A 192 -2.20 9.27 -8.25
C HIS A 192 -1.88 8.15 -7.25
N VAL A 193 -1.62 6.95 -7.76
CA VAL A 193 -1.11 5.82 -7.00
C VAL A 193 0.32 5.56 -7.45
N LEU A 194 1.24 5.68 -6.51
CA LEU A 194 2.64 5.41 -6.72
C LEU A 194 3.05 4.25 -5.82
N ALA A 195 3.76 3.29 -6.40
CA ALA A 195 4.38 2.20 -5.65
C ALA A 195 5.88 2.27 -5.80
N PHE A 196 6.56 2.16 -4.67
CA PHE A 196 7.97 2.33 -4.54
C PHE A 196 8.57 1.08 -3.92
N THR A 197 9.74 0.63 -4.39
CA THR A 197 10.55 -0.45 -3.78
C THR A 197 10.99 -0.15 -2.33
N SER A 198 12.00 -0.86 -1.80
CA SER A 198 12.71 -0.49 -0.58
C SER A 198 13.97 0.36 -0.82
N LYS A 199 14.35 0.59 -2.10
CA LYS A 199 15.60 1.23 -2.54
C LYS A 199 15.46 2.62 -3.18
N GLY A 200 14.26 3.16 -3.29
CA GLY A 200 13.99 4.43 -3.99
C GLY A 200 13.30 4.28 -5.34
N ASN A 201 13.33 3.08 -5.95
CA ASN A 201 12.85 2.91 -7.32
C ASN A 201 11.31 2.92 -7.40
N LEU A 202 10.78 3.57 -8.43
CA LEU A 202 9.36 3.58 -8.78
C LEU A 202 8.99 2.29 -9.53
N LEU A 203 8.06 1.51 -8.98
CA LEU A 203 7.57 0.25 -9.58
C LEU A 203 6.29 0.43 -10.40
N LEU A 204 5.39 1.30 -9.92
CA LEU A 204 4.09 1.53 -10.52
C LEU A 204 3.72 3.00 -10.38
N ASN A 205 3.14 3.54 -11.44
CA ASN A 205 2.55 4.86 -11.47
C ASN A 205 1.21 4.73 -12.21
N GLU A 206 0.12 4.83 -11.46
CA GLU A 206 -1.23 4.87 -12.01
C GLU A 206 -1.83 6.24 -11.67
N SER A 207 -2.15 7.01 -12.69
CA SER A 207 -2.64 8.37 -12.56
C SER A 207 -3.95 8.53 -13.32
N GLN A 208 -4.96 9.14 -12.70
CA GLN A 208 -6.24 9.46 -13.31
C GLN A 208 -6.56 10.94 -13.10
N GLY A 209 -7.18 11.57 -14.10
CA GLY A 209 -7.55 12.98 -14.08
C GLY A 209 -6.59 13.87 -14.86
N CYS A 210 -6.78 15.18 -14.72
CA CYS A 210 -6.00 16.19 -15.44
C CYS A 210 -4.97 16.82 -14.50
N PHE A 211 -3.70 16.77 -14.87
CA PHE A 211 -2.60 17.30 -14.07
C PHE A 211 -1.45 17.79 -14.95
N ASN A 212 -0.66 18.72 -14.42
CA ASN A 212 0.56 19.23 -15.06
C ASN A 212 1.80 18.44 -14.62
N LEU A 213 2.86 18.50 -15.43
CA LEU A 213 4.13 17.84 -15.11
C LEU A 213 4.71 18.28 -13.75
N LYS A 214 4.67 19.59 -13.46
CA LYS A 214 5.14 20.13 -12.17
C LYS A 214 4.37 19.55 -10.98
N GLN A 215 3.05 19.43 -11.12
CA GLN A 215 2.21 18.82 -10.09
C GLN A 215 2.53 17.33 -9.92
N TRP A 216 2.87 16.64 -11.01
CA TRP A 216 3.30 15.26 -10.95
C TRP A 216 4.66 15.10 -10.26
N ASP A 217 5.61 16.01 -10.50
CA ASP A 217 6.90 16.03 -9.79
C ASP A 217 6.69 16.25 -8.28
N ASP A 218 5.84 17.22 -7.90
CA ASP A 218 5.51 17.47 -6.49
C ASP A 218 4.82 16.26 -5.82
N VAL A 219 3.94 15.57 -6.56
CA VAL A 219 3.30 14.31 -6.12
C VAL A 219 4.34 13.22 -5.95
N HIS A 220 5.29 13.09 -6.89
CA HIS A 220 6.35 12.10 -6.84
C HIS A 220 7.23 12.32 -5.60
N ASP A 221 7.62 13.56 -5.32
CA ASP A 221 8.47 13.90 -4.18
C ASP A 221 7.73 13.67 -2.86
N LEU A 222 6.46 14.08 -2.77
CA LEU A 222 5.62 13.80 -1.61
C LEU A 222 5.48 12.27 -1.40
N ALA A 223 5.24 11.52 -2.45
CA ALA A 223 5.10 10.07 -2.38
C ALA A 223 6.41 9.38 -1.95
N ALA A 224 7.55 9.85 -2.47
CA ALA A 224 8.87 9.36 -2.10
C ALA A 224 9.14 9.61 -0.62
N THR A 225 8.79 10.79 -0.08
CA THR A 225 8.95 11.05 1.36
C THR A 225 8.05 10.15 2.21
N LEU A 226 6.80 9.91 1.82
CA LEU A 226 5.88 9.05 2.59
C LEU A 226 6.26 7.56 2.58
N CYS A 227 6.82 7.09 1.46
CA CYS A 227 7.23 5.69 1.30
C CYS A 227 8.63 5.40 1.85
N TYR A 228 9.57 6.34 1.69
CA TYR A 228 10.99 6.13 1.95
C TYR A 228 11.65 7.06 2.94
N ALA A 229 10.98 8.06 3.52
CA ALA A 229 11.62 8.85 4.57
C ALA A 229 11.80 7.97 5.82
N SER A 230 12.76 7.04 5.75
CA SER A 230 13.67 6.76 6.83
C SER A 230 14.46 8.03 7.04
N SER A 231 14.51 8.48 8.28
CA SER A 231 15.53 9.39 8.76
C SER A 231 16.85 9.12 8.04
N SER A 232 17.27 10.05 7.19
CA SER A 232 18.61 10.08 6.64
C SER A 232 19.56 10.29 7.83
N SER A 233 19.94 9.18 8.46
CA SER A 233 21.06 9.08 9.37
C SER A 233 22.34 9.12 8.53
N GLN A 234 22.67 10.31 8.06
CA GLN A 234 24.01 10.61 7.58
C GLN A 234 24.33 12.08 7.90
N GLY A 235 24.78 12.28 9.14
CA GLY A 235 25.17 13.58 9.70
C GLY A 235 25.57 13.41 11.15
N ASP A 236 26.88 13.36 11.37
CA ASP A 236 27.54 13.46 12.67
C ASP A 236 27.04 14.73 13.40
N GLY A 237 26.43 14.58 14.58
CA GLY A 237 25.92 15.71 15.36
C GLY A 237 24.58 15.47 16.06
N ASP A 238 24.67 15.09 17.34
CA ASP A 238 23.74 15.34 18.44
C ASP A 238 22.27 15.66 18.06
N VAL A 239 21.43 14.63 17.97
CA VAL A 239 19.98 14.78 17.80
C VAL A 239 19.27 14.82 19.15
N ALA A 240 18.75 16.00 19.49
CA ALA A 240 17.77 16.16 20.55
C ALA A 240 16.59 15.20 20.33
N MET A 241 16.30 14.41 21.36
CA MET A 241 15.16 13.51 21.44
C MET A 241 13.86 14.33 21.44
N ASP A 242 13.35 14.71 20.27
CA ASP A 242 11.93 15.06 20.12
C ASP A 242 11.18 13.86 19.52
N GLY A 243 10.52 13.13 20.43
CA GLY A 243 9.91 11.82 20.20
C GLY A 243 8.64 11.86 19.38
N LYS A 244 8.75 12.08 18.07
CA LYS A 244 7.76 11.61 17.08
C LYS A 244 8.47 10.98 15.91
N ALA A 245 8.83 9.70 16.07
CA ALA A 245 9.12 8.84 14.93
C ALA A 245 7.92 8.93 13.98
N GLY A 246 8.09 9.58 12.83
CA GLY A 246 7.11 9.51 11.77
C GLY A 246 7.00 8.04 11.37
N ASN A 247 5.89 7.39 11.69
CA ASN A 247 5.65 5.99 11.34
C ASN A 247 5.57 5.87 9.81
N THR A 248 6.70 5.68 9.15
CA THR A 248 6.76 5.42 7.71
C THR A 248 6.07 4.09 7.41
N LEU A 249 5.35 3.97 6.28
CA LEU A 249 4.67 2.72 5.93
C LEU A 249 5.63 1.50 5.90
N LYS A 250 6.90 1.73 5.55
CA LYS A 250 7.96 0.72 5.59
C LYS A 250 8.22 0.22 7.02
N ASP A 251 8.30 1.13 7.99
CA ASP A 251 8.55 0.79 9.39
C ASP A 251 7.34 0.07 10.00
N PHE A 252 6.14 0.43 9.57
CA PHE A 252 4.92 -0.29 9.92
C PHE A 252 4.92 -1.74 9.41
N ILE A 253 5.24 -1.94 8.12
CA ILE A 253 5.32 -3.30 7.54
C ILE A 253 6.43 -4.11 8.22
N ARG A 254 7.57 -3.48 8.53
CA ARG A 254 8.65 -4.13 9.26
C ARG A 254 8.21 -4.54 10.67
N GLY A 255 7.62 -3.63 11.44
CA GLY A 255 7.17 -3.89 12.81
C GLY A 255 6.12 -4.99 12.88
N THR A 256 5.14 -4.98 11.98
CA THR A 256 4.09 -6.01 11.93
C THR A 256 4.64 -7.41 11.63
N VAL A 257 5.67 -7.50 10.77
CA VAL A 257 6.36 -8.77 10.50
C VAL A 257 7.23 -9.19 11.69
N GLU A 258 7.98 -8.26 12.28
CA GLU A 258 8.83 -8.52 13.46
C GLU A 258 8.02 -9.03 14.66
N ASP A 259 6.86 -8.41 14.94
CA ASP A 259 5.98 -8.84 16.02
C ASP A 259 5.46 -10.25 15.77
N LYS A 260 5.08 -10.56 14.52
CA LYS A 260 4.63 -11.91 14.17
C LYS A 260 5.74 -12.96 14.31
N VAL A 261 6.94 -12.64 13.84
CA VAL A 261 8.12 -13.50 13.99
C VAL A 261 8.40 -13.72 15.49
N ARG A 262 8.33 -12.68 16.31
CA ARG A 262 8.52 -12.78 17.75
C ARG A 262 7.52 -13.72 18.40
N GLU A 263 6.23 -13.65 18.02
CA GLU A 263 5.20 -14.58 18.50
C GLU A 263 5.50 -16.03 18.10
N GLU A 264 5.87 -16.28 16.84
CA GLU A 264 6.14 -17.63 16.35
C GLU A 264 7.41 -18.25 16.94
N PHE A 265 8.40 -17.43 17.29
CA PHE A 265 9.65 -17.88 17.92
C PHE A 265 9.65 -17.79 19.44
N ALA A 266 8.55 -17.33 20.07
CA ALA A 266 8.44 -17.21 21.52
C ALA A 266 8.71 -18.54 22.24
N TRP A 267 8.25 -19.66 21.70
CA TRP A 267 8.49 -21.00 22.27
C TRP A 267 9.96 -21.41 22.28
N LYS A 268 10.76 -20.94 21.31
CA LYS A 268 12.21 -21.20 21.29
C LYS A 268 12.94 -20.37 22.34
N LEU A 269 12.49 -19.14 22.57
CA LEU A 269 13.05 -18.24 23.57
C LEU A 269 12.75 -18.69 25.00
N THR A 270 11.60 -19.35 25.23
CA THR A 270 11.26 -19.93 26.54
C THR A 270 11.91 -21.28 26.81
N ALA A 271 12.46 -21.94 25.78
CA ALA A 271 13.10 -23.25 25.88
C ALA A 271 14.64 -23.18 26.03
N ALA A 272 15.22 -21.98 26.00
CA ALA A 272 16.63 -21.69 26.26
C ALA A 272 16.81 -21.09 27.66
#